data_AF-A0AAF0Z7G4-F1
#
_entry.id   AF-A0AAF0Z7G4-F1
#
_cell.length_a   1.000
_cell.length_b   1.000
_cell.length_c   1.000
_cell.angle_alpha   90.00
_cell.angle_beta   90.00
_cell.angle_gamma   90.00
#
_symmetry.space_group_name_H-M   'P 1'
#
loop_
_entity.id
_entity.type
_entity.pdbx_description
1 polymer ?
#
loop_
_entity_poly.entity_id
_entity_poly.type
_entity_poly.pdbx_seq_one_letter_code
_entity_poly.pdbx_strand_id
1 'polypeptide(L)'
;MTADLADISAALTTQWDRLRTWVAPLGDDLLGTRDRPSSLEGWTNGELVAHLGRAMEALAVCTPAPAGTVPLTLAEYLGTYPERAADIDQVTRALAAEIAHAPLVEVEARAQKAFAALDALGPDGHRVVQARRGPIRLRDMAMSRLVELVVHAEDLVASLSGVVGSAGAANPIDRTAQRIVAEELLDIVVRRGAGSLEVTDPGLWIRLATGRTPYDVDDLARALASQDTAGGVPDLGRMLPIL
;
A
#
# COMPACT_ATOMS: atom_id res chain seq x y z
N MET A 1 10.44 3.32 13.89
CA MET A 1 10.51 2.06 13.08
C MET A 1 9.76 1.01 13.87
N THR A 2 8.67 0.48 13.34
CA THR A 2 7.72 -0.32 14.13
C THR A 2 7.84 -1.82 13.88
N ALA A 3 7.92 -2.25 12.61
CA ALA A 3 8.11 -3.65 12.23
C ALA A 3 9.47 -3.92 11.54
N ASP A 4 10.03 -5.12 11.71
CA ASP A 4 11.24 -5.54 10.98
C ASP A 4 10.92 -6.11 9.59
N LEU A 5 11.95 -6.46 8.79
CA LEU A 5 11.73 -6.99 7.44
C LEU A 5 10.98 -8.33 7.46
N ALA A 6 11.19 -9.19 8.44
CA ALA A 6 10.54 -10.49 8.50
C ALA A 6 9.04 -10.33 8.76
N ASP A 7 8.66 -9.45 9.70
CA ASP A 7 7.27 -9.12 9.99
C ASP A 7 6.57 -8.50 8.76
N ILE A 8 7.24 -7.56 8.10
CA ILE A 8 6.71 -6.89 6.89
C ILE A 8 6.53 -7.91 5.76
N SER A 9 7.49 -8.81 5.54
CA SER A 9 7.42 -9.81 4.49
C SER A 9 6.29 -10.80 4.75
N ALA A 10 6.13 -11.27 5.99
CA ALA A 10 5.03 -12.15 6.36
C ALA A 10 3.66 -11.48 6.19
N ALA A 11 3.55 -10.21 6.58
CA ALA A 11 2.33 -9.42 6.40
C ALA A 11 2.01 -9.19 4.91
N LEU A 12 3.02 -8.91 4.08
CA LEU A 12 2.86 -8.72 2.63
C LEU A 12 2.34 -9.99 1.95
N THR A 13 2.93 -11.15 2.26
CA THR A 13 2.48 -12.44 1.74
C THR A 13 1.06 -12.75 2.19
N THR A 14 0.77 -12.59 3.49
CA THR A 14 -0.56 -12.86 4.05
C THR A 14 -1.63 -11.96 3.43
N GLN A 15 -1.35 -10.65 3.32
CA GLN A 15 -2.27 -9.70 2.68
C GLN A 15 -2.51 -10.06 1.20
N TRP A 16 -1.46 -10.42 0.47
CA TRP A 16 -1.59 -10.84 -0.93
C TRP A 16 -2.48 -12.07 -1.07
N ASP A 17 -2.24 -13.10 -0.27
CA ASP A 17 -3.02 -14.33 -0.32
C ASP A 17 -4.50 -14.12 0.02
N ARG A 18 -4.80 -13.26 0.99
CA ARG A 18 -6.19 -12.89 1.31
C ARG A 18 -6.86 -12.19 0.12
N LEU A 19 -6.19 -11.22 -0.48
CA LEU A 19 -6.72 -10.47 -1.62
C LEU A 19 -6.93 -11.38 -2.83
N ARG A 20 -5.93 -12.20 -3.18
CA ARG A 20 -6.00 -13.17 -4.27
C ARG A 20 -7.14 -14.16 -4.08
N THR A 21 -7.30 -14.70 -2.87
CA THR A 21 -8.39 -15.64 -2.53
C THR A 21 -9.76 -14.99 -2.66
N TRP A 22 -9.87 -13.71 -2.29
CA TRP A 22 -11.12 -12.95 -2.37
C TRP A 22 -11.50 -12.57 -3.80
N VAL A 23 -10.53 -12.21 -4.65
CA VAL A 23 -10.77 -11.84 -6.06
C VAL A 23 -10.96 -13.05 -6.98
N ALA A 24 -10.30 -14.18 -6.71
CA ALA A 24 -10.30 -15.34 -7.60
C ALA A 24 -11.70 -15.82 -8.06
N PRO A 25 -12.73 -15.91 -7.19
CA PRO A 25 -14.07 -16.33 -7.60
C PRO A 25 -14.78 -15.34 -8.54
N LEU A 26 -14.30 -14.10 -8.64
CA LEU A 26 -14.91 -13.06 -9.49
C LEU A 26 -14.52 -13.20 -10.97
N GLY A 27 -13.41 -13.91 -11.24
CA GLY A 27 -12.87 -14.14 -12.57
C GLY A 27 -12.27 -12.88 -13.22
N ASP A 28 -11.69 -13.08 -14.40
CA ASP A 28 -10.98 -12.04 -15.16
C ASP A 28 -11.88 -10.88 -15.65
N ASP A 29 -13.20 -11.06 -15.60
CA ASP A 29 -14.22 -10.06 -15.94
C ASP A 29 -14.79 -9.34 -14.69
N LEU A 30 -14.31 -9.68 -13.48
CA LEU A 30 -14.80 -9.23 -12.17
C LEU A 30 -16.34 -9.20 -12.10
N LEU A 31 -16.97 -10.32 -12.44
CA LEU A 31 -18.43 -10.49 -12.55
C LEU A 31 -19.12 -9.40 -13.38
N GLY A 32 -18.55 -9.04 -14.54
CA GLY A 32 -19.10 -8.03 -15.45
C GLY A 32 -18.93 -6.59 -14.94
N THR A 33 -18.05 -6.37 -13.96
CA THR A 33 -17.77 -5.03 -13.41
C THR A 33 -16.37 -4.53 -13.73
N ARG A 34 -15.57 -5.29 -14.47
CA ARG A 34 -14.20 -4.92 -14.85
C ARG A 34 -14.09 -3.51 -15.43
N ASP A 35 -14.97 -3.15 -16.35
CA ASP A 35 -14.94 -1.86 -17.04
C ASP A 35 -15.73 -0.76 -16.31
N ARG A 36 -16.32 -1.07 -15.14
CA ARG A 36 -16.97 -0.05 -14.32
C ARG A 36 -15.94 0.81 -13.61
N PRO A 37 -16.28 2.06 -13.27
CA PRO A 37 -15.44 2.91 -12.44
C PRO A 37 -15.10 2.22 -11.11
N SER A 38 -13.84 2.33 -10.72
CA SER A 38 -13.37 2.01 -9.37
C SER A 38 -13.60 3.18 -8.42
N SER A 39 -13.22 3.01 -7.15
CA SER A 39 -13.19 4.09 -6.16
C SER A 39 -12.10 5.13 -6.45
N LEU A 40 -11.12 4.82 -7.28
CA LEU A 40 -10.12 5.76 -7.75
C LEU A 40 -10.64 6.50 -8.98
N GLU A 41 -10.68 7.83 -8.89
CA GLU A 41 -11.19 8.68 -9.97
C GLU A 41 -10.44 8.40 -11.28
N GLY A 42 -11.21 8.18 -12.35
CA GLY A 42 -10.68 7.94 -13.68
C GLY A 42 -10.19 6.52 -13.94
N TRP A 43 -10.15 5.62 -12.96
CA TRP A 43 -9.74 4.23 -13.15
C TRP A 43 -10.93 3.26 -13.16
N THR A 44 -10.87 2.22 -13.98
CA THR A 44 -11.79 1.08 -13.91
C THR A 44 -11.34 0.05 -12.87
N ASN A 45 -12.23 -0.88 -12.50
CA ASN A 45 -11.87 -2.00 -11.63
C ASN A 45 -10.73 -2.85 -12.23
N GLY A 46 -10.75 -3.06 -13.55
CA GLY A 46 -9.68 -3.77 -14.25
C GLY A 46 -8.33 -3.03 -14.20
N GLU A 47 -8.34 -1.70 -14.30
CA GLU A 47 -7.13 -0.87 -14.17
C GLU A 47 -6.58 -0.90 -12.74
N LEU A 48 -7.44 -0.85 -11.72
CA LEU A 48 -7.04 -1.00 -10.32
C LEU A 48 -6.44 -2.39 -10.05
N VAL A 49 -7.03 -3.47 -10.59
CA VAL A 49 -6.46 -4.82 -10.49
C VAL A 49 -5.09 -4.91 -11.17
N ALA A 50 -4.95 -4.35 -12.37
CA ALA A 50 -3.65 -4.31 -13.06
C ALA A 50 -2.60 -3.54 -12.24
N HIS A 51 -3.01 -2.47 -11.56
CA HIS A 51 -2.13 -1.69 -10.72
C HIS A 51 -1.56 -2.49 -9.53
N LEU A 52 -2.32 -3.40 -8.93
CA LEU A 52 -1.80 -4.27 -7.86
C LEU A 52 -0.57 -5.07 -8.33
N GLY A 53 -0.63 -5.64 -9.53
CA GLY A 53 0.51 -6.36 -10.12
C GLY A 53 1.71 -5.44 -10.38
N ARG A 54 1.46 -4.23 -10.89
CA ARG A 54 2.49 -3.21 -11.11
C ARG A 54 3.14 -2.74 -9.81
N ALA A 55 2.36 -2.58 -8.76
CA ALA A 55 2.84 -2.20 -7.44
C ALA A 55 3.83 -3.25 -6.92
N MET A 56 3.48 -4.54 -7.00
CA MET A 56 4.38 -5.64 -6.63
C MET A 56 5.65 -5.70 -7.49
N GLU A 57 5.53 -5.48 -8.80
CA GLU A 57 6.66 -5.51 -9.73
C GLU A 57 7.80 -4.53 -9.36
N ALA A 58 7.51 -3.44 -8.64
CA ALA A 58 8.55 -2.53 -8.18
C ALA A 58 9.60 -3.20 -7.28
N LEU A 59 9.23 -4.27 -6.56
CA LEU A 59 10.16 -5.06 -5.76
C LEU A 59 10.93 -6.06 -6.64
N ALA A 60 10.28 -6.65 -7.65
CA ALA A 60 10.88 -7.60 -8.57
C ALA A 60 12.06 -7.02 -9.38
N VAL A 61 12.04 -5.70 -9.63
CA VAL A 61 13.10 -5.01 -10.38
C VAL A 61 14.22 -4.45 -9.48
N CYS A 62 14.15 -4.65 -8.17
CA CYS A 62 15.17 -4.17 -7.25
C CYS A 62 16.48 -4.95 -7.43
N THR A 63 17.60 -4.24 -7.35
CA THR A 63 18.94 -4.84 -7.38
C THR A 63 19.77 -4.30 -6.21
N PRO A 64 20.76 -5.05 -5.68
CA PRO A 64 21.64 -4.51 -4.65
C PRO A 64 22.32 -3.23 -5.11
N ALA A 65 22.29 -2.19 -4.28
CA ALA A 65 23.00 -0.94 -4.57
C ALA A 65 24.50 -1.08 -4.25
N PRO A 66 25.37 -0.25 -4.86
CA PRO A 66 26.78 -0.18 -4.49
C PRO A 66 27.00 0.09 -2.99
N ALA A 67 28.11 -0.40 -2.46
CA ALA A 67 28.48 -0.14 -1.07
C ALA A 67 28.64 1.38 -0.83
N GLY A 68 28.09 1.87 0.28
CA GLY A 68 28.12 3.30 0.64
C GLY A 68 27.02 4.15 0.01
N THR A 69 26.13 3.59 -0.82
CA THR A 69 24.96 4.31 -1.31
C THR A 69 24.07 4.74 -0.16
N VAL A 70 23.72 6.04 -0.10
CA VAL A 70 22.81 6.61 0.89
C VAL A 70 21.36 6.33 0.44
N PRO A 71 20.57 5.58 1.21
CA PRO A 71 19.18 5.31 0.86
C PRO A 71 18.28 6.50 1.17
N LEU A 72 17.22 6.66 0.38
CA LEU A 72 16.04 7.41 0.76
C LEU A 72 15.40 6.76 2.01
N THR A 73 14.82 7.59 2.87
CA THR A 73 13.88 7.15 3.89
C THR A 73 12.56 6.69 3.24
N LEU A 74 11.76 5.91 3.97
CA LEU A 74 10.41 5.55 3.51
C LEU A 74 9.56 6.79 3.18
N ALA A 75 9.60 7.81 4.05
CA ALA A 75 8.82 9.04 3.87
C ALA A 75 9.22 9.80 2.60
N GLU A 76 10.52 9.90 2.31
CA GLU A 76 11.01 10.51 1.07
C GLU A 76 10.59 9.69 -0.16
N TYR A 77 10.71 8.36 -0.09
CA TYR A 77 10.32 7.48 -1.20
C TYR A 77 8.83 7.57 -1.52
N LEU A 78 7.97 7.51 -0.50
CA LEU A 78 6.51 7.66 -0.63
C LEU A 78 6.12 9.06 -1.14
N GLY A 79 6.81 10.10 -0.67
CA GLY A 79 6.57 11.49 -1.08
C GLY A 79 6.83 11.76 -2.57
N THR A 80 7.48 10.85 -3.30
CA THR A 80 7.68 10.97 -4.76
C THR A 80 6.45 10.57 -5.60
N TYR A 81 5.41 10.02 -4.99
CA TYR A 81 4.26 9.48 -5.73
C TYR A 81 3.38 10.55 -6.40
N PRO A 82 3.00 11.66 -5.72
CA PRO A 82 2.16 12.69 -6.31
C PRO A 82 2.72 13.28 -7.60
N GLU A 83 4.02 13.58 -7.62
CA GLU A 83 4.71 14.17 -8.78
C GLU A 83 4.70 13.26 -10.02
N ARG A 84 4.38 11.96 -9.84
CA ARG A 84 4.37 10.95 -10.91
C ARG A 84 2.99 10.38 -11.18
N ALA A 85 1.91 10.99 -10.65
CA ALA A 85 0.56 10.48 -10.82
C ALA A 85 0.20 10.26 -12.32
N ALA A 86 0.54 11.21 -13.20
CA ALA A 86 0.27 11.10 -14.64
C ALA A 86 1.01 9.91 -15.29
N ASP A 87 2.29 9.71 -14.96
CA ASP A 87 3.06 8.54 -15.43
C ASP A 87 2.47 7.24 -14.87
N ILE A 88 2.02 7.27 -13.61
CA ILE A 88 1.39 6.13 -12.95
C ILE A 88 0.10 5.76 -13.69
N ASP A 89 -0.73 6.73 -14.03
CA ASP A 89 -1.96 6.52 -14.79
C ASP A 89 -1.65 5.90 -16.15
N GLN A 90 -0.75 6.53 -16.92
CA GLN A 90 -0.43 6.06 -18.27
C GLN A 90 0.08 4.61 -18.26
N VAL A 91 1.00 4.29 -17.36
CA VAL A 91 1.57 2.92 -17.27
C VAL A 91 0.53 1.92 -16.75
N THR A 92 -0.34 2.30 -15.81
CA THR A 92 -1.42 1.43 -15.34
C THR A 92 -2.38 1.09 -16.48
N ARG A 93 -2.80 2.07 -17.29
CA ARG A 93 -3.70 1.82 -18.44
C ARG A 93 -3.06 0.94 -19.50
N ALA A 94 -1.79 1.21 -19.83
CA ALA A 94 -1.04 0.40 -20.78
C ALA A 94 -0.93 -1.06 -20.30
N LEU A 95 -0.62 -1.26 -19.02
CA LEU A 95 -0.56 -2.58 -18.43
C LEU A 95 -1.93 -3.27 -18.44
N ALA A 96 -3.01 -2.57 -18.07
CA ALA A 96 -4.36 -3.14 -18.06
C ALA A 96 -4.79 -3.63 -19.45
N ALA A 97 -4.39 -2.92 -20.52
CA ALA A 97 -4.60 -3.33 -21.90
C ALA A 97 -3.72 -4.55 -22.28
N GLU A 98 -2.45 -4.55 -21.89
CA GLU A 98 -1.50 -5.65 -22.15
C GLU A 98 -1.99 -6.98 -21.55
N ILE A 99 -2.38 -6.96 -20.28
CA ILE A 99 -2.77 -8.17 -19.54
C ILE A 99 -4.23 -8.55 -19.74
N ALA A 100 -4.95 -7.87 -20.65
CA ALA A 100 -6.40 -7.93 -20.68
C ALA A 100 -6.98 -9.33 -20.90
N HIS A 101 -6.21 -10.20 -21.52
CA HIS A 101 -6.54 -11.59 -21.85
C HIS A 101 -6.56 -12.53 -20.63
N ALA A 102 -5.84 -12.21 -19.56
CA ALA A 102 -5.75 -13.03 -18.34
C ALA A 102 -5.28 -12.19 -17.12
N PRO A 103 -5.99 -11.10 -16.75
CA PRO A 103 -5.51 -10.12 -15.78
C PRO A 103 -5.17 -10.73 -14.41
N LEU A 104 -5.97 -11.65 -13.87
CA LEU A 104 -5.69 -12.21 -12.55
C LEU A 104 -4.44 -13.10 -12.56
N VAL A 105 -4.24 -13.85 -13.63
CA VAL A 105 -3.04 -14.71 -13.81
C VAL A 105 -1.78 -13.86 -13.97
N GLU A 106 -1.85 -12.80 -14.77
CA GLU A 106 -0.73 -11.90 -15.04
C GLU A 106 -0.33 -11.06 -13.80
N VAL A 107 -1.31 -10.66 -13.00
CA VAL A 107 -1.09 -9.97 -11.72
C VAL A 107 -0.48 -10.92 -10.69
N GLU A 108 -0.96 -12.17 -10.61
CA GLU A 108 -0.38 -13.20 -9.75
C GLU A 108 1.07 -13.51 -10.10
N ALA A 109 1.38 -13.68 -11.39
CA ALA A 109 2.74 -13.93 -11.84
C ALA A 109 3.71 -12.79 -11.48
N ARG A 110 3.24 -11.52 -11.47
CA ARG A 110 4.04 -10.36 -11.04
C ARG A 110 4.29 -10.37 -9.54
N ALA A 111 3.30 -10.72 -8.72
CA ALA A 111 3.49 -10.86 -7.28
C ALA A 111 4.44 -12.00 -6.93
N GLN A 112 4.33 -13.15 -7.60
CA GLN A 112 5.27 -14.28 -7.41
C GLN A 112 6.71 -13.88 -7.71
N LYS A 113 6.95 -13.12 -8.80
CA LYS A 113 8.27 -12.56 -9.10
C LYS A 113 8.77 -11.60 -8.01
N ALA A 114 7.89 -10.79 -7.44
CA ALA A 114 8.23 -9.87 -6.36
C ALA A 114 8.64 -10.59 -5.08
N PHE A 115 7.91 -11.64 -4.68
CA PHE A 115 8.26 -12.47 -3.53
C PHE A 115 9.58 -13.21 -3.76
N ALA A 116 9.78 -13.82 -4.93
CA ALA A 116 11.04 -14.47 -5.27
C ALA A 116 12.24 -13.50 -5.25
N ALA A 117 12.04 -12.25 -5.70
CA ALA A 117 13.07 -11.23 -5.64
C ALA A 117 13.38 -10.81 -4.20
N LEU A 118 12.36 -10.67 -3.34
CA LEU A 118 12.55 -10.38 -1.92
C LEU A 118 13.38 -11.46 -1.23
N ASP A 119 13.05 -12.73 -1.47
CA ASP A 119 13.80 -13.88 -0.94
C ASP A 119 15.25 -13.88 -1.43
N ALA A 120 15.47 -13.61 -2.72
CA ALA A 120 16.81 -13.54 -3.30
C ALA A 120 17.65 -12.36 -2.77
N LEU A 121 17.02 -11.25 -2.40
CA LEU A 121 17.66 -10.10 -1.76
C LEU A 121 18.04 -10.37 -0.29
N GLY A 122 17.50 -11.44 0.31
CA GLY A 122 17.91 -11.96 1.61
C GLY A 122 17.29 -11.23 2.81
N PRO A 123 17.59 -11.68 4.03
CA PRO A 123 16.89 -11.26 5.25
C PRO A 123 17.39 -9.94 5.85
N ASP A 124 18.47 -9.37 5.32
CA ASP A 124 19.04 -8.13 5.85
C ASP A 124 18.22 -6.92 5.42
N GLY A 125 17.33 -6.47 6.30
CA GLY A 125 16.50 -5.27 6.09
C GLY A 125 17.29 -3.97 5.92
N HIS A 126 18.56 -3.91 6.34
CA HIS A 126 19.41 -2.74 6.20
C HIS A 126 20.12 -2.66 4.84
N ARG A 127 20.11 -3.75 4.07
CA ARG A 127 20.63 -3.78 2.69
C ARG A 127 19.99 -2.67 1.87
N VAL A 128 20.82 -1.89 1.19
CA VAL A 128 20.34 -0.88 0.24
C VAL A 128 20.14 -1.52 -1.12
N VAL A 129 18.97 -1.30 -1.70
CA VAL A 129 18.61 -1.74 -3.04
C VAL A 129 18.31 -0.54 -3.92
N GLN A 130 18.70 -0.62 -5.18
CA GLN A 130 18.28 0.32 -6.20
C GLN A 130 16.86 -0.04 -6.65
N ALA A 131 15.90 0.81 -6.30
CA ALA A 131 14.52 0.74 -6.77
C ALA A 131 14.27 1.75 -7.90
N ARG A 132 13.06 1.73 -8.49
CA ARG A 132 12.67 2.62 -9.61
C ARG A 132 12.85 4.11 -9.31
N ARG A 133 12.63 4.51 -8.05
CA ARG A 133 12.59 5.92 -7.62
C ARG A 133 13.85 6.35 -6.87
N GLY A 134 14.84 5.47 -6.76
CA GLY A 134 16.08 5.74 -6.05
C GLY A 134 16.51 4.57 -5.16
N PRO A 135 17.70 4.68 -4.54
CA PRO A 135 18.15 3.73 -3.55
C PRO A 135 17.31 3.81 -2.28
N ILE A 136 16.97 2.67 -1.70
CA ILE A 136 16.16 2.55 -0.48
C ILE A 136 16.59 1.31 0.31
N ARG A 137 16.37 1.28 1.63
CA ARG A 137 16.58 0.05 2.41
C ARG A 137 15.57 -1.03 2.00
N LEU A 138 15.99 -2.30 1.98
CA LEU A 138 15.13 -3.42 1.60
C LEU A 138 13.87 -3.50 2.47
N ARG A 139 14.01 -3.28 3.79
CA ARG A 139 12.87 -3.14 4.71
C ARG A 139 11.86 -2.10 4.23
N ASP A 140 12.34 -0.89 3.92
CA ASP A 140 11.47 0.23 3.54
C ASP A 140 10.89 0.03 2.14
N MET A 141 11.60 -0.65 1.25
CA MET A 141 11.07 -1.07 -0.05
C MET A 141 9.90 -2.06 0.11
N ALA A 142 10.07 -3.10 0.93
CA ALA A 142 9.01 -4.05 1.25
C ALA A 142 7.83 -3.36 1.96
N MET A 143 8.12 -2.44 2.90
CA MET A 143 7.11 -1.64 3.58
C MET A 143 6.31 -0.78 2.60
N SER A 144 6.96 -0.16 1.61
CA SER A 144 6.27 0.60 0.57
C SER A 144 5.31 -0.26 -0.26
N ARG A 145 5.64 -1.55 -0.49
CA ARG A 145 4.74 -2.48 -1.18
C ARG A 145 3.57 -2.87 -0.29
N LEU A 146 3.81 -3.06 1.02
CA LEU A 146 2.76 -3.38 1.98
C LEU A 146 1.76 -2.22 2.11
N VAL A 147 2.23 -0.96 2.15
CA VAL A 147 1.38 0.23 2.11
C VAL A 147 0.51 0.22 0.85
N GLU A 148 1.11 0.10 -0.33
CA GLU A 148 0.38 0.09 -1.61
C GLU A 148 -0.65 -1.03 -1.67
N LEU A 149 -0.30 -2.23 -1.23
CA LEU A 149 -1.18 -3.38 -1.27
C LEU A 149 -2.38 -3.23 -0.33
N VAL A 150 -2.18 -2.76 0.90
CA VAL A 150 -3.28 -2.54 1.86
C VAL A 150 -4.19 -1.43 1.37
N VAL A 151 -3.63 -0.30 0.92
CA VAL A 151 -4.41 0.85 0.43
C VAL A 151 -5.24 0.46 -0.79
N HIS A 152 -4.64 -0.19 -1.78
CA HIS A 152 -5.36 -0.57 -2.99
C HIS A 152 -6.28 -1.79 -2.81
N ALA A 153 -6.07 -2.59 -1.77
CA ALA A 153 -7.07 -3.56 -1.33
C ALA A 153 -8.30 -2.86 -0.73
N GLU A 154 -8.14 -1.78 0.05
CA GLU A 154 -9.28 -0.97 0.52
C GLU A 154 -10.02 -0.30 -0.65
N ASP A 155 -9.27 0.22 -1.63
CA ASP A 155 -9.85 0.78 -2.86
C ASP A 155 -10.67 -0.28 -3.61
N LEU A 156 -10.16 -1.51 -3.74
CA LEU A 156 -10.88 -2.58 -4.44
C LEU A 156 -12.11 -3.06 -3.66
N VAL A 157 -12.04 -3.10 -2.32
CA VAL A 157 -13.20 -3.38 -1.46
C VAL A 157 -14.29 -2.33 -1.65
N ALA A 158 -13.94 -1.04 -1.70
CA ALA A 158 -14.89 0.03 -1.94
C ALA A 158 -15.51 -0.08 -3.35
N SER A 159 -14.68 -0.37 -4.34
CA SER A 159 -15.07 -0.49 -5.75
C SER A 159 -16.02 -1.66 -6.03
N LEU A 160 -15.88 -2.76 -5.30
CA LEU A 160 -16.68 -3.98 -5.44
C LEU A 160 -17.77 -4.11 -4.37
N SER A 161 -18.09 -3.02 -3.68
CA SER A 161 -19.19 -2.96 -2.73
C SER A 161 -20.51 -3.35 -3.42
N GLY A 162 -21.23 -4.32 -2.83
CA GLY A 162 -22.46 -4.89 -3.40
C GLY A 162 -22.24 -5.94 -4.51
N VAL A 163 -21.00 -6.18 -4.94
CA VAL A 163 -20.63 -7.26 -5.90
C VAL A 163 -20.19 -8.52 -5.15
N VAL A 164 -19.35 -8.36 -4.14
CA VAL A 164 -18.83 -9.45 -3.30
C VAL A 164 -18.80 -9.03 -1.83
N GLY A 165 -19.03 -9.97 -0.91
CA GLY A 165 -18.96 -9.71 0.52
C GLY A 165 -17.53 -9.42 0.97
N SER A 166 -17.34 -8.38 1.78
CA SER A 166 -16.03 -7.94 2.30
C SER A 166 -16.03 -7.73 3.82
N ALA A 167 -17.05 -8.22 4.52
CA ALA A 167 -17.19 -8.08 5.97
C ALA A 167 -16.75 -9.35 6.72
N GLY A 168 -16.36 -9.19 7.98
CA GLY A 168 -16.02 -10.30 8.87
C GLY A 168 -14.94 -11.20 8.29
N ALA A 169 -15.21 -12.50 8.19
CA ALA A 169 -14.27 -13.48 7.64
C ALA A 169 -13.98 -13.28 6.15
N ALA A 170 -14.88 -12.65 5.40
CA ALA A 170 -14.73 -12.37 3.97
C ALA A 170 -13.90 -11.11 3.68
N ASN A 171 -13.51 -10.34 4.71
CA ASN A 171 -12.70 -9.15 4.52
C ASN A 171 -11.30 -9.51 3.95
N PRO A 172 -10.91 -9.00 2.76
CA PRO A 172 -9.60 -9.28 2.18
C PRO A 172 -8.47 -8.50 2.86
N ILE A 173 -8.76 -7.55 3.75
CA ILE A 173 -7.76 -6.81 4.51
C ILE A 173 -7.30 -7.64 5.71
N ASP A 174 -6.01 -7.98 5.73
CA ASP A 174 -5.35 -8.59 6.87
C ASP A 174 -5.15 -7.56 7.99
N ARG A 175 -5.56 -7.90 9.21
CA ARG A 175 -5.50 -6.98 10.35
C ARG A 175 -4.06 -6.70 10.81
N THR A 176 -3.15 -7.66 10.64
CA THR A 176 -1.74 -7.46 11.00
C THR A 176 -1.08 -6.53 9.99
N ALA A 177 -1.30 -6.75 8.69
CA ALA A 177 -0.84 -5.86 7.64
C ALA A 177 -1.37 -4.42 7.83
N GLN A 178 -2.69 -4.28 8.07
CA GLN A 178 -3.30 -2.97 8.29
C GLN A 178 -2.71 -2.25 9.50
N ARG A 179 -2.48 -2.97 10.62
CA ARG A 179 -1.85 -2.38 11.80
C ARG A 179 -0.41 -1.94 11.55
N ILE A 180 0.41 -2.77 10.89
CA ILE A 180 1.80 -2.41 10.55
C ILE A 180 1.84 -1.16 9.66
N VAL A 181 0.98 -1.10 8.64
CA VAL A 181 0.85 0.09 7.77
C VAL A 181 0.44 1.32 8.56
N ALA A 182 -0.59 1.21 9.40
CA ALA A 182 -1.07 2.32 10.23
C ALA A 182 0.02 2.85 11.18
N GLU A 183 0.72 1.97 11.87
CA GLU A 183 1.82 2.30 12.78
C GLU A 183 3.00 2.95 12.04
N GLU A 184 3.35 2.47 10.85
CA GLU A 184 4.45 3.06 10.05
C GLU A 184 4.08 4.44 9.50
N LEU A 185 2.84 4.65 9.03
CA LEU A 185 2.37 5.98 8.62
C LEU A 185 2.31 6.95 9.81
N LEU A 186 1.97 6.45 11.01
CA LEU A 186 2.03 7.24 12.23
C LEU A 186 3.48 7.66 12.57
N ASP A 187 4.43 6.73 12.49
CA ASP A 187 5.87 7.01 12.72
C ASP A 187 6.39 8.13 11.80
N ILE A 188 5.90 8.21 10.56
CA ILE A 188 6.24 9.30 9.63
C ILE A 188 5.80 10.66 10.17
N VAL A 189 4.55 10.81 10.60
CA VAL A 189 4.04 12.11 11.08
C VAL A 189 4.63 12.48 12.45
N VAL A 190 4.86 11.49 13.32
CA VAL A 190 5.53 11.70 14.62
C VAL A 190 6.94 12.25 14.40
N ARG A 191 7.70 11.70 13.46
CA ARG A 191 9.04 12.24 13.10
C ARG A 191 9.00 13.62 12.47
N ARG A 192 7.87 14.01 11.87
CA ARG A 192 7.62 15.37 11.36
C ARG A 192 7.18 16.35 12.46
N GLY A 193 7.04 15.89 13.70
CA GLY A 193 6.74 16.73 14.86
C GLY A 193 5.29 16.64 15.37
N ALA A 194 4.53 15.61 15.01
CA ALA A 194 3.14 15.42 15.45
C ALA A 194 2.96 15.12 16.95
N GLY A 195 4.04 14.95 17.73
CA GLY A 195 3.95 14.57 19.15
C GLY A 195 3.70 13.08 19.38
N SER A 196 3.38 12.69 20.63
CA SER A 196 3.16 11.28 21.00
C SER A 196 1.72 10.86 20.76
N LEU A 197 1.51 10.03 19.73
CA LEU A 197 0.19 9.59 19.28
C LEU A 197 0.14 8.06 19.20
N GLU A 198 -1.06 7.50 19.26
CA GLU A 198 -1.33 6.09 19.01
C GLU A 198 -2.52 5.91 18.05
N VAL A 199 -2.55 4.77 17.35
CA VAL A 199 -3.60 4.44 16.39
C VAL A 199 -4.78 3.79 17.12
N THR A 200 -5.97 4.39 16.98
CA THR A 200 -7.24 3.87 17.53
C THR A 200 -8.05 3.13 16.46
N ASP A 201 -8.14 3.69 15.25
CA ASP A 201 -8.77 3.07 14.08
C ASP A 201 -7.77 3.02 12.93
N PRO A 202 -7.10 1.87 12.70
CA PRO A 202 -6.11 1.71 11.66
C PRO A 202 -6.63 2.03 10.25
N GLY A 203 -7.86 1.62 9.92
CA GLY A 203 -8.42 1.83 8.59
C GLY A 203 -8.75 3.29 8.34
N LEU A 204 -9.38 3.97 9.31
CA LEU A 204 -9.65 5.40 9.19
C LEU A 204 -8.35 6.22 9.13
N TRP A 205 -7.37 5.86 9.96
CA TRP A 205 -6.06 6.50 9.93
C TRP A 205 -5.39 6.34 8.56
N ILE A 206 -5.36 5.13 8.00
CA ILE A 206 -4.78 4.90 6.66
C ILE A 206 -5.47 5.75 5.60
N ARG A 207 -6.80 5.82 5.60
CA ARG A 207 -7.53 6.64 4.61
C ARG A 207 -7.22 8.13 4.72
N LEU A 208 -7.15 8.68 5.92
CA LEU A 208 -6.74 10.07 6.14
C LEU A 208 -5.28 10.30 5.71
N ALA A 209 -4.39 9.40 6.14
CA ALA A 209 -2.95 9.49 5.87
C ALA A 209 -2.61 9.35 4.38
N THR A 210 -3.47 8.74 3.58
CA THR A 210 -3.26 8.48 2.15
C THR A 210 -4.23 9.25 1.25
N GLY A 211 -5.02 10.18 1.80
CA GLY A 211 -5.92 11.03 1.03
C GLY A 211 -7.14 10.31 0.43
N ARG A 212 -7.44 9.08 0.86
CA ARG A 212 -8.65 8.33 0.45
C ARG A 212 -9.91 8.84 1.14
N THR A 213 -9.75 9.70 2.15
CA THR A 213 -10.84 10.47 2.74
C THR A 213 -10.35 11.90 2.93
N PRO A 214 -11.19 12.93 2.65
CA PRO A 214 -10.84 14.31 2.93
C PRO A 214 -10.39 14.50 4.37
N TYR A 215 -9.43 15.39 4.58
CA TYR A 215 -8.96 15.69 5.93
C TYR A 215 -10.10 16.30 6.76
N ASP A 216 -10.34 15.70 7.92
CA ASP A 216 -11.32 16.15 8.90
C ASP A 216 -10.77 15.90 10.31
N VAL A 217 -10.92 16.89 11.20
CA VAL A 217 -10.34 16.87 12.54
C VAL A 217 -11.08 15.94 13.50
N ASP A 218 -12.38 15.73 13.29
CA ASP A 218 -13.19 14.82 14.09
C ASP A 218 -12.87 13.37 13.68
N ASP A 219 -12.71 13.11 12.38
CA ASP A 219 -12.24 11.83 11.87
C ASP A 219 -10.82 11.52 12.36
N LEU A 220 -9.93 12.51 12.39
CA LEU A 220 -8.59 12.37 12.94
C LEU A 220 -8.63 12.01 14.45
N ALA A 221 -9.49 12.66 15.23
CA ALA A 221 -9.67 12.37 16.65
C ALA A 221 -10.31 10.99 16.93
N ARG A 222 -11.01 10.40 15.94
CA ARG A 222 -11.46 9.00 16.01
C ARG A 222 -10.37 8.02 15.60
N ALA A 223 -9.52 8.41 14.65
CA ALA A 223 -8.45 7.59 14.11
C ALA A 223 -7.26 7.45 15.05
N LEU A 224 -6.91 8.52 15.76
CA LEU A 224 -5.74 8.61 16.63
C LEU A 224 -6.11 9.06 18.04
N ALA A 225 -5.27 8.73 19.01
CA ALA A 225 -5.34 9.26 20.37
C ALA A 225 -3.99 9.84 20.80
N SER A 226 -4.03 10.88 21.65
CA SER A 226 -2.83 11.38 22.34
C SER A 226 -2.45 10.44 23.46
N GLN A 227 -1.15 10.12 23.56
CA GLN A 227 -0.64 9.36 24.71
C GLN A 227 -0.42 10.25 25.94
N ASP A 228 -0.37 11.58 25.75
CA ASP A 228 -0.28 12.53 26.84
C ASP A 228 -1.67 12.74 27.44
N THR A 229 -1.81 12.47 28.74
CA THR A 229 -3.06 12.51 29.51
C THR A 229 -3.74 13.89 29.57
N ALA A 230 -3.05 14.95 29.15
CA ALA A 230 -3.54 16.32 29.13
C ALA A 230 -3.68 16.93 27.71
N GLY A 231 -3.29 16.19 26.66
CA GLY A 231 -3.27 16.68 25.29
C GLY A 231 -4.37 16.08 24.42
N GLY A 232 -4.91 16.87 23.48
CA GLY A 232 -5.73 16.37 22.37
C GLY A 232 -4.86 15.98 21.17
N VAL A 233 -5.46 15.33 20.18
CA VAL A 233 -4.79 15.06 18.90
C VAL A 233 -4.50 16.40 18.21
N PRO A 234 -3.23 16.72 17.86
CA PRO A 234 -2.89 17.97 17.20
C PRO A 234 -3.39 17.97 15.76
N ASP A 235 -3.61 19.16 15.21
CA ASP A 235 -3.96 19.33 13.80
C ASP A 235 -2.80 18.87 12.89
N LEU A 236 -3.06 17.84 12.09
CA LEU A 236 -2.11 17.27 11.13
C LEU A 236 -2.35 17.73 9.69
N GLY A 237 -3.22 18.72 9.44
CA GLY A 237 -3.59 19.17 8.09
C GLY A 237 -2.42 19.69 7.25
N ARG A 238 -1.30 20.07 7.88
CA ARG A 238 -0.05 20.44 7.19
C ARG A 238 0.87 19.26 6.85
N MET A 239 0.60 18.10 7.42
CA MET A 239 1.40 16.88 7.24
C MET A 239 0.68 15.83 6.38
N LEU A 240 -0.63 16.01 6.15
CA LEU A 240 -1.50 15.09 5.45
C LEU A 240 -2.05 15.68 4.14
N PRO A 241 -2.29 14.84 3.12
CA PRO A 241 -1.94 13.41 3.09
C PRO A 241 -0.42 13.18 2.94
N ILE A 242 0.04 11.99 3.31
CA ILE A 242 1.43 11.55 3.13
C ILE A 242 1.67 11.11 1.68
N LEU A 243 0.64 10.56 1.04
CA LEU A 243 0.60 10.06 -0.34
C LEU A 243 -0.26 10.92 -1.25
#